data_AF-A0A9D5IZT4-F1
#
_entry.id   AF-A0A9D5IZT4-F1
#
_cell.length_a   1.000
_cell.length_b   1.000
_cell.length_c   1.000
_cell.angle_alpha   90.00
_cell.angle_beta   90.00
_cell.angle_gamma   90.00
#
_symmetry.space_group_name_H-M   'P 1'
#
loop_
_entity.id
_entity.type
_entity.pdbx_description
1 polymer ?
#
loop_
_entity_poly.entity_id
_entity_poly.type
_entity_poly.pdbx_seq_one_letter_code
_entity_poly.pdbx_strand_id
1 'polypeptide(L)'
;MNYFRSLIPTSHSTYLNSPDVLKIWQEKILQSMLIVGSLFGIILSLYAIAPAISSHNWTFFFGSLILAIVSTSLFLLRKISYWFRSTVTLIAVYLFANVVFFRSGWGGLSLFLLLGFSFLSTTFLFKRPTRIGIGISIVTLLFWVILRYTNIVPTIGTSASPYNIIIDVLLTFLVGTAGNLAIDSLRSMFLEEHAKTENTKTEIFILEEKLSLQKVDLEKRLYQLRTAAEISQTVSSTLDPQFLIQQVAEFLRNRFSLYYVGIFLIDESREYAVLRYGTGEAGRQMLASKHRLAVGGYSMIGWATQTRKSRIALDTGVEAVRFDNPLLPQTRSELALPIISGIDILGAMSIQSENSNAFDENDIMVLQGIADSLAVALENANSFQKTQKAIEDIRVLNRAYVQQAWWDTLDLNKELKFDFENPLVTRQEGASKSIQVPLILRDEVIGSINLEIEGSDIPQDQYEFLQTVSAQTSIALENARLLEETQLAAIQEQKLNELTSQFSRALTIEDILKTAVLEFGKLHSVSEATITLLPPEEYISPGIKSISGKEES
;
A
#
# COMPACT_ATOMS: atom_id res chain seq x y z
N MET A 1 -16.38 -54.01 24.34
CA MET A 1 -16.93 -52.88 25.14
C MET A 1 -17.72 -51.84 24.34
N ASN A 2 -17.60 -51.73 23.01
CA ASN A 2 -18.30 -50.68 22.24
C ASN A 2 -19.82 -50.90 22.06
N TYR A 3 -20.29 -52.16 22.08
CA TYR A 3 -21.71 -52.47 21.89
C TYR A 3 -22.61 -51.93 23.02
N PHE A 4 -22.23 -52.14 24.28
CA PHE A 4 -23.01 -51.67 25.43
C PHE A 4 -23.04 -50.13 25.54
N ARG A 5 -21.95 -49.44 25.16
CA ARG A 5 -21.96 -47.97 25.06
C ARG A 5 -22.91 -47.48 23.96
N SER A 6 -23.02 -48.22 22.86
CA SER A 6 -24.01 -47.96 21.80
C SER A 6 -25.45 -48.32 22.20
N LEU A 7 -25.74 -48.75 23.41
CA LEU A 7 -27.13 -48.93 23.87
C LEU A 7 -27.65 -47.71 24.64
N ILE A 8 -26.75 -46.81 25.05
CA ILE A 8 -27.08 -45.60 25.81
C ILE A 8 -27.75 -44.59 24.86
N PRO A 9 -28.94 -44.04 25.19
CA PRO A 9 -29.69 -43.13 24.31
C PRO A 9 -28.93 -41.86 23.90
N THR A 10 -27.94 -41.44 24.69
CA THR A 10 -27.12 -40.26 24.40
C THR A 10 -26.00 -40.52 23.39
N SER A 11 -25.67 -41.79 23.10
CA SER A 11 -24.61 -42.17 22.16
C SER A 11 -25.05 -42.04 20.69
N HIS A 12 -24.18 -41.48 19.84
CA HIS A 12 -24.34 -41.57 18.39
C HIS A 12 -24.35 -43.06 17.99
N SER A 13 -25.42 -43.50 17.34
CA SER A 13 -25.45 -44.83 16.73
C SER A 13 -24.39 -44.87 15.63
N THR A 14 -23.38 -45.72 15.77
CA THR A 14 -22.39 -46.00 14.71
C THR A 14 -23.01 -46.60 13.45
N TYR A 15 -24.30 -46.98 13.48
CA TYR A 15 -25.03 -47.61 12.38
C TYR A 15 -25.99 -46.66 11.65
N LEU A 16 -26.18 -45.42 12.12
CA LEU A 16 -26.88 -44.37 11.38
C LEU A 16 -25.88 -43.36 10.81
N ASN A 17 -25.31 -43.69 9.65
CA ASN A 17 -24.63 -42.70 8.79
C ASN A 17 -25.66 -41.96 7.94
N SER A 18 -26.60 -41.25 8.59
CA SER A 18 -27.55 -40.39 7.89
C SER A 18 -27.25 -38.93 8.26
N PRO A 19 -27.02 -38.02 7.29
CA PRO A 19 -26.90 -36.58 7.56
C PRO A 19 -28.23 -35.93 8.00
N ASP A 20 -29.26 -36.74 8.23
CA ASP A 20 -30.61 -36.31 8.53
C ASP A 20 -30.77 -36.22 10.05
N VAL A 21 -30.64 -35.00 10.57
CA VAL A 21 -30.69 -34.68 12.01
C VAL A 21 -31.97 -35.21 12.66
N LEU A 22 -33.08 -35.22 11.90
CA LEU A 22 -34.36 -35.72 12.38
C LEU A 22 -34.31 -37.22 12.70
N LYS A 23 -33.69 -38.03 11.84
CA LYS A 23 -33.56 -39.47 12.07
C LYS A 23 -32.75 -39.77 13.32
N ILE A 24 -31.70 -38.98 13.56
CA ILE A 24 -30.85 -39.13 14.74
C ILE A 24 -31.67 -38.85 16.00
N TRP A 25 -32.46 -37.77 16.00
CA TRP A 25 -33.33 -37.43 17.12
C TRP A 25 -34.41 -38.51 17.37
N GLN A 26 -35.08 -38.98 16.32
CA GLN A 26 -36.08 -40.04 16.40
C GLN A 26 -35.53 -41.37 16.92
N GLU A 27 -34.33 -41.78 16.49
CA GLU A 27 -33.65 -42.97 17.00
C GLU A 27 -33.34 -42.84 18.50
N LYS A 28 -32.88 -41.67 18.95
CA LYS A 28 -32.60 -41.42 20.38
C LYS A 28 -33.88 -41.56 21.22
N ILE A 29 -34.99 -41.00 20.74
CA ILE A 29 -36.28 -41.11 21.44
C ILE A 29 -36.78 -42.55 21.46
N LEU A 30 -36.72 -43.26 20.33
CA LEU A 30 -37.10 -44.68 20.27
C LEU A 30 -36.28 -45.50 21.27
N GLN A 31 -34.97 -45.28 21.33
CA GLN A 31 -34.10 -46.00 22.27
C GLN A 31 -34.46 -45.71 23.72
N SER A 32 -34.70 -44.45 24.09
CA SER A 32 -35.17 -44.07 25.43
C SER A 32 -36.52 -44.72 25.76
N MET A 33 -37.47 -44.70 24.82
CA MET A 33 -38.80 -45.28 25.00
C MET A 33 -38.75 -46.80 25.15
N LEU A 34 -37.87 -47.50 24.44
CA LEU A 34 -37.69 -48.94 24.58
C LEU A 34 -37.11 -49.34 25.95
N ILE A 35 -36.20 -48.54 26.52
CA ILE A 35 -35.70 -48.74 27.90
C ILE A 35 -36.84 -48.56 28.89
N VAL A 36 -37.56 -47.44 28.80
CA VAL A 36 -38.68 -47.13 29.68
C VAL A 36 -39.77 -48.21 29.57
N GLY A 37 -40.11 -48.62 28.35
CA GLY A 37 -41.08 -49.68 28.07
C GLY A 37 -40.67 -51.04 28.60
N SER A 38 -39.38 -51.38 28.52
CA SER A 38 -38.83 -52.62 29.09
C SER A 38 -38.98 -52.63 30.63
N LEU A 39 -38.49 -51.58 31.30
CA LEU A 39 -38.58 -51.46 32.76
C LEU A 39 -40.03 -51.44 33.24
N PHE A 40 -40.88 -50.65 32.58
CA PHE A 40 -42.28 -50.52 32.93
C PHE A 40 -43.05 -51.83 32.70
N GLY A 41 -42.79 -52.53 31.59
CA GLY A 41 -43.38 -53.84 31.32
C GLY A 41 -43.00 -54.89 32.38
N ILE A 42 -41.73 -54.92 32.81
CA ILE A 42 -41.28 -55.82 33.89
C ILE A 42 -42.03 -55.51 35.19
N ILE A 43 -42.07 -54.24 35.60
CA ILE A 43 -42.77 -53.82 36.83
C ILE A 43 -44.25 -54.18 36.78
N LEU A 44 -44.92 -53.91 35.66
CA LEU A 44 -46.33 -54.25 35.47
C LEU A 44 -46.56 -55.77 35.51
N SER A 45 -45.65 -56.56 34.92
CA SER A 45 -45.76 -58.02 34.96
C SER A 45 -45.63 -58.54 36.38
N LEU A 46 -44.70 -58.02 37.20
CA LEU A 46 -44.54 -58.39 38.61
C LEU A 46 -45.78 -58.03 39.43
N TYR A 47 -46.31 -56.82 39.24
CA TYR A 47 -47.55 -56.38 39.88
C TYR A 47 -48.75 -57.26 39.49
N ALA A 48 -48.78 -57.75 38.24
CA ALA A 48 -49.87 -58.55 37.72
C ALA A 48 -49.92 -60.00 38.24
N ILE A 49 -48.85 -60.53 38.83
CA ILE A 49 -48.76 -61.93 39.28
C ILE A 49 -49.80 -62.25 40.36
N ALA A 50 -49.83 -61.47 41.45
CA ALA A 50 -50.71 -61.76 42.57
C ALA A 50 -52.21 -61.70 42.19
N PRO A 51 -52.69 -60.68 41.46
CA PRO A 51 -54.07 -60.68 40.94
C PRO A 51 -54.35 -61.81 39.95
N ALA A 52 -53.37 -62.21 39.12
CA ALA A 52 -53.57 -63.29 38.14
C ALA A 52 -53.80 -64.65 38.82
N ILE A 53 -53.04 -64.93 39.88
CA ILE A 53 -53.22 -66.16 40.70
C ILE A 53 -54.60 -66.14 41.39
N SER A 54 -54.96 -65.00 42.00
CA SER A 54 -56.22 -64.88 42.73
C SER A 54 -57.47 -64.96 41.84
N SER A 55 -57.44 -64.33 40.66
CA SER A 55 -58.60 -64.23 39.75
C SER A 55 -58.63 -65.30 38.65
N HIS A 56 -57.60 -66.15 38.54
CA HIS A 56 -57.37 -67.08 37.43
C HIS A 56 -57.32 -66.44 36.03
N ASN A 57 -57.20 -65.10 35.95
CA ASN A 57 -57.12 -64.37 34.68
C ASN A 57 -55.69 -63.86 34.42
N TRP A 58 -55.00 -64.53 33.51
CA TRP A 58 -53.59 -64.27 33.18
C TRP A 58 -53.37 -63.26 32.04
N THR A 59 -54.43 -62.73 31.43
CA THR A 59 -54.35 -61.90 30.20
C THR A 59 -53.42 -60.70 30.33
N PHE A 60 -53.54 -59.93 31.41
CA PHE A 60 -52.72 -58.73 31.62
C PHE A 60 -51.28 -59.06 32.05
N PHE A 61 -51.07 -60.17 32.77
CA PHE A 61 -49.73 -60.65 33.06
C PHE A 61 -49.00 -60.99 31.76
N PHE A 62 -49.61 -61.78 30.88
CA PHE A 62 -49.00 -62.11 29.59
C PHE A 62 -48.86 -60.88 28.68
N GLY A 63 -49.83 -59.96 28.67
CA GLY A 63 -49.74 -58.72 27.90
C GLY A 63 -48.56 -57.83 28.33
N SER A 64 -48.35 -57.64 29.64
CA SER A 64 -47.24 -56.84 30.17
C SER A 64 -45.89 -57.54 29.99
N LEU A 65 -45.85 -58.87 30.12
CA LEU A 65 -44.66 -59.67 29.85
C LEU A 65 -44.25 -59.60 28.36
N ILE A 66 -45.21 -59.70 27.43
CA ILE A 66 -44.95 -59.54 26.00
C ILE A 66 -44.41 -58.14 25.70
N LEU A 67 -45.01 -57.09 26.27
CA LEU A 67 -44.52 -55.72 26.11
C LEU A 67 -43.07 -55.57 26.61
N ALA A 68 -42.74 -56.18 27.75
CA ALA A 68 -41.39 -56.19 28.31
C ALA A 68 -40.39 -56.92 27.39
N ILE A 69 -40.74 -58.13 26.93
CA ILE A 69 -39.87 -58.94 26.06
C ILE A 69 -39.64 -58.24 24.73
N VAL A 70 -40.70 -57.72 24.09
CA VAL A 70 -40.59 -57.01 22.81
C VAL A 70 -39.74 -55.75 22.97
N SER A 71 -40.00 -54.94 24.01
CA SER A 71 -39.22 -53.71 24.25
C SER A 71 -37.74 -54.01 24.51
N THR A 72 -37.45 -55.03 25.31
CA THR A 72 -36.08 -55.47 25.62
C THR A 72 -35.38 -56.03 24.37
N SER A 73 -36.08 -56.83 23.58
CA SER A 73 -35.55 -57.41 22.35
C SER A 73 -35.23 -56.32 21.33
N LEU A 74 -36.15 -55.37 21.09
CA LEU A 74 -35.94 -54.25 20.16
C LEU A 74 -34.91 -53.24 20.68
N PHE A 75 -34.76 -53.10 21.99
CA PHE A 75 -33.70 -52.29 22.63
C PHE A 75 -32.32 -52.88 22.32
N LEU A 76 -32.18 -54.20 22.51
CA LEU A 76 -30.93 -54.92 22.27
C LEU A 76 -30.63 -55.04 20.77
N LEU A 77 -31.63 -55.21 19.92
CA LEU A 77 -31.47 -55.40 18.47
C LEU A 77 -31.34 -54.06 17.71
N ARG A 78 -30.42 -53.18 18.16
CA ARG A 78 -30.19 -51.85 17.55
C ARG A 78 -29.72 -51.90 16.08
N LYS A 79 -29.23 -53.06 15.61
CA LYS A 79 -28.81 -53.27 14.21
C LYS A 79 -29.97 -53.38 13.22
N ILE A 80 -31.19 -53.62 13.69
CA ILE A 80 -32.38 -53.71 12.83
C ILE A 80 -32.79 -52.29 12.40
N SER A 81 -33.37 -52.18 11.20
CA SER A 81 -33.83 -50.89 10.68
C SER A 81 -34.78 -50.18 11.65
N TYR A 82 -34.60 -48.85 11.76
CA TYR A 82 -35.44 -47.99 12.60
C TYR A 82 -36.93 -48.22 12.33
N TRP A 83 -37.31 -48.27 11.05
CA TRP A 83 -38.69 -48.44 10.63
C TRP A 83 -39.34 -49.73 11.17
N PHE A 84 -38.60 -50.84 11.15
CA PHE A 84 -39.10 -52.10 11.70
C PHE A 84 -39.26 -52.01 13.21
N ARG A 85 -38.23 -51.51 13.91
CA ARG A 85 -38.25 -51.39 15.37
C ARG A 85 -39.37 -50.47 15.84
N SER A 86 -39.54 -49.31 15.23
CA SER A 86 -40.58 -48.36 15.60
C SER A 86 -41.98 -48.90 15.32
N THR A 87 -42.19 -49.55 14.17
CA THR A 87 -43.48 -50.16 13.82
C THR A 87 -43.85 -51.29 14.78
N VAL A 88 -42.92 -52.20 15.09
CA VAL A 88 -43.17 -53.28 16.05
C VAL A 88 -43.42 -52.73 17.45
N THR A 89 -42.72 -51.67 17.86
CA THR A 89 -42.98 -50.99 19.14
C THR A 89 -44.39 -50.41 19.20
N LEU A 90 -44.83 -49.71 18.14
CA LEU A 90 -46.17 -49.15 18.06
C LEU A 90 -47.25 -50.25 18.11
N ILE A 91 -47.04 -51.36 17.39
CA ILE A 91 -47.94 -52.52 17.43
C ILE A 91 -48.01 -53.10 18.85
N ALA A 92 -46.88 -53.28 19.51
CA ALA A 92 -46.84 -53.83 20.87
C ALA A 92 -47.57 -52.93 21.88
N VAL A 93 -47.34 -51.61 21.81
CA VAL A 93 -48.03 -50.62 22.67
C VAL A 93 -49.54 -50.61 22.37
N TYR A 94 -49.93 -50.68 21.11
CA TYR A 94 -51.34 -50.72 20.71
C TYR A 94 -52.07 -51.99 21.17
N LEU A 95 -51.45 -53.16 20.99
CA LEU A 95 -52.01 -54.43 21.47
C LEU A 95 -52.12 -54.42 22.99
N PHE A 96 -51.10 -53.92 23.68
CA PHE A 96 -51.13 -53.78 25.14
C PHE A 96 -52.26 -52.84 25.59
N ALA A 97 -52.44 -51.69 24.93
CA ALA A 97 -53.54 -50.77 25.22
C ALA A 97 -54.91 -51.47 25.11
N ASN A 98 -55.12 -52.30 24.08
CA ASN A 98 -56.36 -53.07 23.93
C ASN A 98 -56.54 -54.15 25.01
N VAL A 99 -55.47 -54.80 25.47
CA VAL A 99 -55.52 -55.71 26.63
C VAL A 99 -55.94 -54.96 27.90
N VAL A 100 -55.44 -53.75 28.10
CA VAL A 100 -55.86 -52.89 29.23
C VAL A 100 -57.32 -52.48 29.09
N PHE A 101 -57.79 -52.10 27.91
CA PHE A 101 -59.21 -51.82 27.65
C PHE A 101 -60.10 -53.02 27.96
N PHE A 102 -59.70 -54.22 27.55
CA PHE A 102 -60.46 -55.44 27.81
C PHE A 102 -60.60 -55.75 29.31
N ARG A 103 -59.52 -55.54 30.08
CA ARG A 103 -59.46 -55.85 31.52
C ARG A 103 -60.06 -54.76 32.40
N SER A 104 -59.64 -53.51 32.18
CA SER A 104 -59.98 -52.37 33.02
C SER A 104 -61.24 -51.63 32.53
N GLY A 105 -61.71 -51.94 31.33
CA GLY A 105 -62.88 -51.30 30.73
C GLY A 105 -62.61 -49.85 30.31
N TRP A 106 -63.70 -49.09 30.24
CA TRP A 106 -63.66 -47.66 29.91
C TRP A 106 -63.18 -46.86 31.12
N GLY A 107 -61.99 -46.28 31.03
CA GLY A 107 -61.40 -45.51 32.12
C GLY A 107 -60.13 -44.76 31.73
N GLY A 108 -59.65 -43.91 32.65
CA GLY A 108 -58.53 -42.99 32.40
C GLY A 108 -57.23 -43.69 31.98
N LEU A 109 -56.92 -44.88 32.51
CA LEU A 109 -55.71 -45.62 32.16
C LEU A 109 -55.71 -46.08 30.69
N SER A 110 -56.85 -46.58 30.21
CA SER A 110 -57.02 -47.07 28.85
C SER A 110 -56.94 -45.91 27.85
N LEU A 111 -57.58 -44.77 28.16
CA LEU A 111 -57.53 -43.54 27.37
C LEU A 111 -56.10 -42.96 27.31
N PHE A 112 -55.40 -42.95 28.44
CA PHE A 112 -54.01 -42.51 28.51
C PHE A 112 -53.09 -43.33 27.60
N LEU A 113 -53.26 -44.65 27.54
CA LEU A 113 -52.46 -45.52 26.65
C LEU A 113 -52.73 -45.26 25.16
N LEU A 114 -53.98 -44.96 24.76
CA LEU A 114 -54.30 -44.60 23.38
C LEU A 114 -53.80 -43.21 22.99
N LEU A 115 -53.80 -42.26 23.94
CA LEU A 115 -53.17 -40.95 23.75
C LEU A 115 -51.66 -41.10 23.62
N GLY A 116 -51.02 -41.90 24.48
CA GLY A 116 -49.61 -42.23 24.39
C GLY A 116 -49.24 -42.90 23.07
N PHE A 117 -50.04 -43.86 22.60
CA PHE A 117 -49.88 -44.48 21.28
C PHE A 117 -49.95 -43.44 20.16
N SER A 118 -50.91 -42.51 20.22
CA SER A 118 -51.06 -41.44 19.24
C SER A 118 -49.82 -40.54 19.16
N PHE A 119 -49.28 -40.11 20.31
CA PHE A 119 -48.06 -39.29 20.37
C PHE A 119 -46.82 -40.05 19.87
N LEU A 120 -46.68 -41.32 20.27
CA LEU A 120 -45.59 -42.18 19.81
C LEU A 120 -45.66 -42.39 18.29
N SER A 121 -46.85 -42.59 17.74
CA SER A 121 -47.09 -42.77 16.31
C SER A 121 -46.61 -41.57 15.49
N THR A 122 -46.95 -40.34 15.91
CA THR A 122 -46.51 -39.11 15.24
C THR A 122 -45.02 -38.84 15.41
N THR A 123 -44.45 -39.24 16.55
CA THR A 123 -43.00 -39.10 16.79
C THR A 123 -42.21 -40.07 15.91
N PHE A 124 -42.71 -41.28 15.68
CA PHE A 124 -41.96 -42.38 15.08
C PHE A 124 -42.20 -42.65 13.59
N LEU A 125 -43.39 -42.33 13.05
CA LEU A 125 -43.69 -42.62 11.65
C LEU A 125 -43.01 -41.60 10.72
N PHE A 126 -42.29 -42.13 9.74
CA PHE A 126 -41.32 -41.38 8.95
C PHE A 126 -41.97 -40.62 7.77
N LYS A 127 -41.53 -39.36 7.59
CA LYS A 127 -41.77 -38.40 6.49
C LYS A 127 -42.89 -37.37 6.62
N ARG A 128 -43.99 -37.62 7.33
CA ARG A 128 -45.01 -36.58 7.62
C ARG A 128 -45.64 -36.85 9.00
N PRO A 129 -46.07 -35.81 9.75
CA PRO A 129 -46.91 -35.98 10.92
C PRO A 129 -48.25 -36.58 10.48
N THR A 130 -48.26 -37.88 10.23
CA THR A 130 -49.45 -38.59 9.85
C THR A 130 -50.27 -38.74 11.12
N ARG A 131 -51.43 -38.06 11.15
CA ARG A 131 -52.48 -38.20 12.19
C ARG A 131 -53.09 -39.61 12.23
N ILE A 132 -52.42 -40.61 11.65
CA ILE A 132 -52.78 -42.02 11.62
C ILE A 132 -52.92 -42.55 13.05
N GLY A 133 -52.02 -42.17 13.97
CA GLY A 133 -52.13 -42.55 15.39
C GLY A 133 -53.44 -42.09 16.02
N ILE A 134 -53.82 -40.82 15.81
CA ILE A 134 -55.10 -40.27 16.27
C ILE A 134 -56.27 -41.04 15.65
N GLY A 135 -56.24 -41.23 14.32
CA GLY A 135 -57.30 -41.93 13.60
C GLY A 135 -57.51 -43.36 14.11
N ILE A 136 -56.44 -44.12 14.29
CA ILE A 136 -56.47 -45.46 14.87
C ILE A 136 -57.02 -45.40 16.30
N SER A 137 -56.58 -44.46 17.14
CA SER A 137 -57.10 -44.33 18.51
C SER A 137 -58.60 -44.03 18.53
N ILE A 138 -59.11 -43.15 17.67
CA ILE A 138 -60.55 -42.85 17.58
C ILE A 138 -61.33 -44.08 17.11
N VAL A 139 -60.88 -44.75 16.04
CA VAL A 139 -61.53 -45.96 15.51
C VAL A 139 -61.56 -47.04 16.59
N THR A 140 -60.49 -47.18 17.36
CA THR A 140 -60.41 -48.12 18.49
C THR A 140 -61.41 -47.76 19.58
N LEU A 141 -61.55 -46.48 19.93
CA LEU A 141 -62.56 -46.04 20.89
C LEU A 141 -63.98 -46.35 20.39
N LEU A 142 -64.29 -46.04 19.13
CA LEU A 142 -65.59 -46.35 18.53
C LEU A 142 -65.88 -47.86 18.53
N PHE A 143 -64.86 -48.67 18.23
CA PHE A 143 -64.96 -50.13 18.30
C PHE A 143 -65.33 -50.60 19.72
N TRP A 144 -64.65 -50.08 20.74
CA TRP A 144 -64.97 -50.40 22.14
C TRP A 144 -66.35 -49.87 22.57
N VAL A 145 -66.81 -48.72 22.05
CA VAL A 145 -68.19 -48.22 22.25
C VAL A 145 -69.21 -49.21 21.67
N ILE A 146 -69.00 -49.72 20.46
CA ILE A 146 -69.90 -50.68 19.81
C ILE A 146 -69.95 -51.99 20.60
N LEU A 147 -68.79 -52.52 21.02
CA LEU A 147 -68.72 -53.73 21.84
C LEU A 147 -69.46 -53.59 23.17
N ARG A 148 -69.45 -52.38 23.75
CA ARG A 148 -70.22 -52.07 24.96
C ARG A 148 -71.73 -52.14 24.70
N TYR A 149 -72.22 -51.48 23.64
CA TYR A 149 -73.67 -51.43 23.35
C TYR A 149 -74.24 -52.80 22.96
N THR A 150 -73.45 -53.66 22.36
CA THR A 150 -73.83 -55.01 21.96
C THR A 150 -73.76 -56.03 23.11
N ASN A 151 -73.28 -55.64 24.30
CA ASN A 151 -73.07 -56.51 25.46
C ASN A 151 -72.19 -57.75 25.18
N ILE A 152 -71.37 -57.73 24.14
CA ILE A 152 -70.49 -58.85 23.76
C ILE A 152 -69.38 -59.05 24.80
N VAL A 153 -68.91 -57.97 25.44
CA VAL A 153 -67.85 -57.99 26.45
C VAL A 153 -68.39 -57.48 27.80
N PRO A 154 -68.76 -58.39 28.73
CA PRO A 154 -69.44 -58.03 29.99
C PRO A 154 -68.58 -57.19 30.96
N THR A 155 -67.25 -57.24 30.83
CA THR A 155 -66.30 -56.51 31.69
C THR A 155 -66.34 -54.99 31.50
N ILE A 156 -67.02 -54.50 30.47
CA ILE A 156 -67.16 -53.07 30.14
C ILE A 156 -68.43 -52.48 30.81
N GLY A 157 -69.11 -53.24 31.67
CA GLY A 157 -70.41 -52.93 32.25
C GLY A 157 -70.49 -51.70 33.16
N THR A 158 -71.47 -50.83 32.85
CA THR A 158 -72.19 -49.84 33.67
C THR A 158 -71.47 -48.68 34.37
N SER A 159 -70.14 -48.64 34.49
CA SER A 159 -69.46 -47.60 35.30
C SER A 159 -69.41 -46.20 34.66
N ALA A 160 -69.41 -46.11 33.32
CA ALA A 160 -69.33 -44.83 32.62
C ALA A 160 -70.68 -44.44 32.00
N SER A 161 -71.24 -43.28 32.34
CA SER A 161 -72.43 -42.75 31.64
C SER A 161 -72.15 -42.57 30.13
N PRO A 162 -73.14 -42.74 29.23
CA PRO A 162 -73.00 -42.38 27.82
C PRO A 162 -72.42 -40.98 27.61
N TYR A 163 -72.74 -40.05 28.51
CA TYR A 163 -72.17 -38.71 28.55
C TYR A 163 -70.65 -38.69 28.75
N ASN A 164 -70.12 -39.51 29.67
CA ASN A 164 -68.67 -39.59 29.94
C ASN A 164 -67.92 -40.22 28.76
N ILE A 165 -68.49 -41.18 28.05
CA ILE A 165 -67.90 -41.73 26.82
C ILE A 165 -67.70 -40.63 25.78
N ILE A 166 -68.76 -39.84 25.54
CA ILE A 166 -68.72 -38.76 24.55
C ILE A 166 -67.66 -37.74 24.94
N ILE A 167 -67.60 -37.35 26.21
CA ILE A 167 -66.54 -36.47 26.74
C ILE A 167 -65.16 -37.09 26.52
N ASP A 168 -64.96 -38.36 26.84
CA ASP A 168 -63.65 -39.01 26.75
C ASP A 168 -63.18 -39.14 25.30
N VAL A 169 -64.08 -39.41 24.35
CA VAL A 169 -63.76 -39.43 22.91
C VAL A 169 -63.41 -38.02 22.43
N LEU A 170 -64.20 -37.00 22.80
CA LEU A 170 -63.93 -35.60 22.45
C LEU A 170 -62.62 -35.10 23.08
N LEU A 171 -62.37 -35.44 24.34
CA LEU A 171 -61.14 -35.09 25.07
C LEU A 171 -59.94 -35.81 24.47
N THR A 172 -60.06 -37.09 24.12
CA THR A 172 -58.98 -37.84 23.45
C THR A 172 -58.68 -37.24 22.08
N PHE A 173 -59.71 -36.83 21.33
CA PHE A 173 -59.53 -36.13 20.07
C PHE A 173 -58.84 -34.78 20.27
N LEU A 174 -59.30 -33.96 21.22
CA LEU A 174 -58.76 -32.63 21.49
C LEU A 174 -57.32 -32.69 22.02
N VAL A 175 -57.05 -33.49 23.05
CA VAL A 175 -55.72 -33.67 23.64
C VAL A 175 -54.78 -34.36 22.65
N GLY A 176 -55.28 -35.37 21.93
CA GLY A 176 -54.54 -36.06 20.88
C GLY A 176 -54.14 -35.11 19.75
N THR A 177 -55.06 -34.31 19.23
CA THR A 177 -54.76 -33.34 18.18
C THR A 177 -53.82 -32.23 18.67
N ALA A 178 -54.07 -31.64 19.83
CA ALA A 178 -53.23 -30.60 20.41
C ALA A 178 -51.80 -31.09 20.67
N GLY A 179 -51.63 -32.26 21.29
CA GLY A 179 -50.31 -32.83 21.56
C GLY A 179 -49.54 -33.19 20.28
N ASN A 180 -50.23 -33.71 19.26
CA ASN A 180 -49.59 -33.98 17.97
C ASN A 180 -49.18 -32.70 17.23
N LEU A 181 -49.99 -31.64 17.29
CA LEU A 181 -49.61 -30.33 16.76
C LEU A 181 -48.40 -29.75 17.49
N ALA A 182 -48.33 -29.89 18.81
CA ALA A 182 -47.19 -29.44 19.61
C ALA A 182 -45.90 -30.19 19.24
N ILE A 183 -45.97 -31.53 19.07
CA ILE A 183 -44.82 -32.34 18.62
C ILE A 183 -44.35 -31.91 17.23
N ASP A 184 -45.29 -31.67 16.31
CA ASP A 184 -44.96 -31.22 14.96
C ASP A 184 -44.33 -29.83 14.92
N SER A 185 -44.86 -28.89 15.72
CA SER A 185 -44.31 -27.54 15.87
C SER A 185 -42.89 -27.55 16.45
N LEU A 186 -42.65 -28.37 17.49
CA LEU A 186 -41.30 -28.52 18.07
C LEU A 186 -40.32 -29.10 17.05
N ARG A 187 -40.77 -30.07 16.26
CA ARG A 187 -39.98 -30.66 15.18
C ARG A 187 -39.63 -29.62 14.11
N SER A 188 -40.58 -28.80 13.67
CA SER A 188 -40.32 -27.78 12.65
C SER A 188 -39.36 -26.70 13.17
N MET A 189 -39.53 -26.25 14.41
CA MET A 189 -38.60 -25.29 15.06
C MET A 189 -37.17 -25.82 15.10
N PHE A 190 -37.01 -27.08 15.53
CA PHE A 190 -35.69 -27.70 15.61
C PHE A 190 -35.00 -27.83 14.25
N LEU A 191 -35.76 -28.17 13.20
CA LEU A 191 -35.22 -28.25 11.83
C LEU A 191 -34.83 -26.87 11.29
N GLU A 192 -35.64 -25.85 11.54
CA GLU A 192 -35.36 -24.47 11.12
C GLU A 192 -34.11 -23.93 11.82
N GLU A 193 -33.96 -24.18 13.12
CA GLU A 193 -32.81 -23.71 13.91
C GLU A 193 -31.50 -24.40 13.50
N HIS A 194 -31.56 -25.70 13.21
CA HIS A 194 -30.42 -26.41 12.64
C HIS A 194 -30.04 -25.88 11.25
N ALA A 195 -31.02 -25.61 10.39
CA ALA A 195 -30.77 -25.04 9.07
C ALA A 195 -30.14 -23.64 9.16
N LYS A 196 -30.64 -22.77 10.06
CA LYS A 196 -30.03 -21.45 10.32
C LYS A 196 -28.59 -21.59 10.78
N THR A 197 -28.32 -22.48 11.72
CA THR A 197 -26.95 -22.70 12.25
C THR A 197 -25.97 -23.14 11.16
N GLU A 198 -26.38 -24.07 10.29
CA GLU A 198 -25.52 -24.53 9.18
C GLU A 198 -25.30 -23.43 8.13
N ASN A 199 -26.33 -22.64 7.82
CA ASN A 199 -26.18 -21.50 6.93
C ASN A 199 -25.21 -20.46 7.51
N THR A 200 -25.35 -20.10 8.79
CA THR A 200 -24.46 -19.12 9.46
C THR A 200 -23.02 -19.61 9.49
N LYS A 201 -22.76 -20.90 9.74
CA LYS A 201 -21.40 -21.46 9.66
C LYS A 201 -20.81 -21.35 8.25
N THR A 202 -21.63 -21.61 7.24
CA THR A 202 -21.22 -21.52 5.83
C THR A 202 -20.90 -20.06 5.46
N GLU A 203 -21.75 -19.12 5.88
CA GLU A 203 -21.50 -17.69 5.70
C GLU A 203 -20.22 -17.23 6.39
N ILE A 204 -20.00 -17.62 7.65
CA ILE A 204 -18.76 -17.31 8.39
C ILE A 204 -17.55 -17.85 7.65
N PHE A 205 -17.59 -19.10 7.19
CA PHE A 205 -16.50 -19.70 6.43
C PHE A 205 -16.17 -18.91 5.14
N ILE A 206 -17.19 -18.54 4.36
CA ILE A 206 -17.02 -17.73 3.14
C ILE A 206 -16.46 -16.34 3.48
N LEU A 207 -16.93 -15.72 4.57
CA LEU A 207 -16.44 -14.42 5.05
C LEU A 207 -14.98 -14.50 5.48
N GLU A 208 -14.58 -15.54 6.22
CA GLU A 208 -13.20 -15.77 6.64
C GLU A 208 -12.27 -15.99 5.44
N GLU A 209 -12.70 -16.77 4.45
CA GLU A 209 -11.95 -16.97 3.20
C GLU A 209 -11.77 -15.65 2.45
N LYS A 210 -12.85 -14.88 2.27
CA LYS A 210 -12.80 -13.57 1.61
C LYS A 210 -11.91 -12.58 2.35
N LEU A 211 -11.98 -12.56 3.67
CA LEU A 211 -11.15 -11.68 4.51
C LEU A 211 -9.67 -12.07 4.41
N SER A 212 -9.36 -13.35 4.39
CA SER A 212 -7.98 -13.85 4.21
C SER A 212 -7.41 -13.41 2.85
N LEU A 213 -8.16 -13.57 1.77
CA LEU A 213 -7.77 -13.13 0.44
C LEU A 213 -7.54 -11.61 0.37
N GLN A 214 -8.45 -10.82 0.95
CA GLN A 214 -8.30 -9.35 1.01
C GLN A 214 -7.08 -8.93 1.84
N LYS A 215 -6.79 -9.63 2.94
CA LYS A 215 -5.63 -9.36 3.78
C LYS A 215 -4.31 -9.58 3.01
N VAL A 216 -4.22 -10.68 2.25
CA VAL A 216 -3.03 -10.96 1.42
C VAL A 216 -2.83 -9.89 0.33
N ASP A 217 -3.90 -9.46 -0.36
CA ASP A 217 -3.81 -8.37 -1.34
C ASP A 217 -3.37 -7.05 -0.70
N LEU A 218 -3.94 -6.72 0.46
CA LEU A 218 -3.61 -5.50 1.20
C LEU A 218 -2.15 -5.51 1.68
N GLU A 219 -1.65 -6.64 2.18
CA GLU A 219 -0.25 -6.79 2.57
C GLU A 219 0.69 -6.63 1.37
N LYS A 220 0.34 -7.19 0.21
CA LYS A 220 1.09 -7.00 -1.04
C LYS A 220 1.13 -5.52 -1.45
N ARG A 221 -0.01 -4.82 -1.39
CA ARG A 221 -0.09 -3.37 -1.69
C ARG A 221 0.71 -2.52 -0.70
N LEU A 222 0.61 -2.80 0.59
CA LEU A 222 1.38 -2.08 1.61
C LEU A 222 2.88 -2.32 1.43
N TYR A 223 3.29 -3.52 1.06
CA TYR A 223 4.68 -3.83 0.74
C TYR A 223 5.18 -3.03 -0.47
N GLN A 224 4.39 -2.99 -1.55
CA GLN A 224 4.70 -2.19 -2.74
C GLN A 224 4.80 -0.69 -2.42
N LEU A 225 3.85 -0.14 -1.65
CA LEU A 225 3.85 1.27 -1.24
C LEU A 225 5.02 1.62 -0.33
N ARG A 226 5.33 0.78 0.67
CA ARG A 226 6.51 0.99 1.54
C ARG A 226 7.81 0.93 0.76
N THR A 227 7.92 -0.05 -0.13
CA THR A 227 9.09 -0.19 -1.01
C THR A 227 9.25 1.06 -1.87
N ALA A 228 8.18 1.53 -2.51
CA ALA A 228 8.21 2.78 -3.28
C ALA A 228 8.62 3.98 -2.42
N ALA A 229 8.09 4.11 -1.21
CA ALA A 229 8.42 5.22 -0.30
C ALA A 229 9.89 5.18 0.18
N GLU A 230 10.41 4.02 0.55
CA GLU A 230 11.82 3.83 0.92
C GLU A 230 12.76 4.18 -0.26
N ILE A 231 12.35 3.83 -1.49
CA ILE A 231 13.08 4.18 -2.72
C ILE A 231 13.07 5.69 -2.92
N SER A 232 11.91 6.34 -2.85
CA SER A 232 11.82 7.80 -2.99
C SER A 232 12.66 8.54 -1.95
N GLN A 233 12.76 8.00 -0.72
CA GLN A 233 13.58 8.57 0.34
C GLN A 233 15.09 8.40 0.10
N THR A 234 15.53 7.24 -0.40
CA THR A 234 16.93 7.00 -0.76
C THR A 234 17.35 7.80 -1.99
N VAL A 235 16.45 7.96 -2.95
CA VAL A 235 16.62 8.79 -4.16
C VAL A 235 16.77 10.27 -3.77
N SER A 236 15.98 10.76 -2.80
CA SER A 236 16.00 12.18 -2.40
C SER A 236 17.28 12.62 -1.67
N SER A 237 18.13 11.71 -1.18
CA SER A 237 19.37 12.06 -0.48
C SER A 237 20.58 12.25 -1.41
N THR A 238 20.43 11.89 -2.69
CA THR A 238 21.50 11.99 -3.70
C THR A 238 21.38 13.30 -4.47
N LEU A 239 22.39 14.16 -4.36
CA LEU A 239 22.43 15.47 -5.03
C LEU A 239 23.15 15.46 -6.40
N ASP A 240 23.58 14.28 -6.87
CA ASP A 240 24.17 14.09 -8.20
C ASP A 240 23.13 13.46 -9.15
N PRO A 241 22.65 14.21 -10.17
CA PRO A 241 21.68 13.71 -11.14
C PRO A 241 22.13 12.44 -11.87
N GLN A 242 23.41 12.33 -12.22
CA GLN A 242 23.92 11.18 -12.99
C GLN A 242 23.94 9.92 -12.14
N PHE A 243 24.43 10.03 -10.90
CA PHE A 243 24.43 8.91 -9.95
C PHE A 243 23.00 8.48 -9.61
N LEU A 244 22.07 9.44 -9.50
CA LEU A 244 20.68 9.15 -9.23
C LEU A 244 20.01 8.32 -10.34
N ILE A 245 20.17 8.74 -11.59
CA ILE A 245 19.64 8.03 -12.76
C ILE A 245 20.17 6.59 -12.78
N GLN A 246 21.48 6.44 -12.57
CA GLN A 246 22.13 5.12 -12.53
C GLN A 246 21.52 4.23 -11.44
N GLN A 247 21.39 4.74 -10.21
CA GLN A 247 20.84 3.97 -9.10
C GLN A 247 19.40 3.51 -9.37
N VAL A 248 18.53 4.39 -9.86
CA VAL A 248 17.13 4.04 -10.15
C VAL A 248 17.05 2.99 -11.25
N ALA A 249 17.81 3.13 -12.33
CA ALA A 249 17.78 2.17 -13.43
C ALA A 249 18.28 0.77 -13.01
N GLU A 250 19.42 0.71 -12.29
CA GLU A 250 19.96 -0.55 -11.77
C GLU A 250 19.04 -1.20 -10.74
N PHE A 251 18.44 -0.39 -9.87
CA PHE A 251 17.46 -0.85 -8.89
C PHE A 251 16.25 -1.48 -9.56
N LEU A 252 15.65 -0.78 -10.54
CA LEU A 252 14.50 -1.29 -11.28
C LEU A 252 14.83 -2.61 -11.97
N ARG A 253 15.98 -2.68 -12.67
CA ARG A 253 16.41 -3.91 -13.35
C ARG A 253 16.49 -5.09 -12.37
N ASN A 254 17.19 -4.90 -11.25
CA ASN A 254 17.48 -5.99 -10.33
C ASN A 254 16.25 -6.40 -9.50
N ARG A 255 15.45 -5.42 -9.03
CA ARG A 255 14.33 -5.66 -8.11
C ARG A 255 13.11 -6.25 -8.80
N PHE A 256 12.83 -5.81 -10.03
CA PHE A 256 11.69 -6.27 -10.82
C PHE A 256 12.07 -7.33 -11.86
N SER A 257 13.33 -7.81 -11.84
CA SER A 257 13.86 -8.82 -12.76
C SER A 257 13.61 -8.46 -14.24
N LEU A 258 13.89 -7.20 -14.59
CA LEU A 258 13.65 -6.66 -15.92
C LEU A 258 14.85 -6.94 -16.84
N TYR A 259 14.58 -7.08 -18.14
CA TYR A 259 15.63 -7.30 -19.14
C TYR A 259 16.52 -6.07 -19.30
N TYR A 260 15.88 -4.91 -19.45
CA TYR A 260 16.57 -3.64 -19.66
C TYR A 260 15.77 -2.47 -19.10
N VAL A 261 16.49 -1.46 -18.62
CA VAL A 261 15.96 -0.18 -18.19
C VAL A 261 16.87 0.91 -18.73
N GLY A 262 16.30 1.87 -19.45
CA GLY A 262 16.99 3.04 -19.99
C GLY A 262 16.28 4.32 -19.59
N ILE A 263 17.03 5.32 -19.14
CA ILE A 263 16.49 6.63 -18.77
C ILE A 263 16.99 7.67 -19.77
N PHE A 264 16.03 8.32 -20.42
CA PHE A 264 16.25 9.38 -21.39
C PHE A 264 15.84 10.71 -20.80
N LEU A 265 16.70 11.72 -20.90
CA LEU A 265 16.36 13.10 -20.55
C LEU A 265 16.31 13.95 -21.81
N ILE A 266 15.35 14.87 -21.84
CA ILE A 266 15.19 15.84 -22.92
C ILE A 266 16.37 16.81 -22.88
N ASP A 267 16.93 17.11 -24.04
CA ASP A 267 18.00 18.08 -24.20
C ASP A 267 17.49 19.54 -24.07
N GLU A 268 18.41 20.49 -23.97
CA GLU A 268 18.05 21.90 -23.78
C GLU A 268 17.26 22.48 -24.97
N SER A 269 17.50 21.96 -26.18
CA SER A 269 16.75 22.34 -27.39
C SER A 269 15.30 21.80 -27.41
N ARG A 270 15.00 20.83 -26.53
CA ARG A 270 13.75 20.08 -26.45
C ARG A 270 13.40 19.28 -27.71
N GLU A 271 14.37 19.04 -28.59
CA GLU A 271 14.18 18.26 -29.82
C GLU A 271 14.41 16.77 -29.60
N TYR A 272 15.32 16.39 -28.69
CA TYR A 272 15.75 15.01 -28.51
C TYR A 272 15.69 14.56 -27.05
N ALA A 273 15.14 13.37 -26.84
CA ALA A 273 15.33 12.59 -25.63
C ALA A 273 16.64 11.80 -25.76
N VAL A 274 17.63 12.16 -24.96
CA VAL A 274 18.98 11.59 -25.00
C VAL A 274 19.16 10.59 -23.87
N LEU A 275 19.68 9.40 -24.17
CA LEU A 275 19.97 8.38 -23.17
C LEU A 275 21.02 8.90 -22.18
N ARG A 276 20.68 8.97 -20.90
CA ARG A 276 21.59 9.37 -19.81
C ARG A 276 22.15 8.18 -19.05
N TYR A 277 21.38 7.10 -19.01
CA TYR A 277 21.84 5.81 -18.49
C TYR A 277 21.02 4.67 -19.08
N GLY A 278 21.68 3.54 -19.35
CA GLY A 278 21.03 2.30 -19.72
C GLY A 278 21.71 1.14 -19.00
N THR A 279 20.93 0.15 -18.58
CA THR A 279 21.46 -0.98 -17.82
C THR A 279 22.14 -2.02 -18.71
N GLY A 280 23.10 -2.76 -18.13
CA GLY A 280 23.78 -3.87 -18.81
C GLY A 280 24.69 -3.45 -19.98
N GLU A 281 25.06 -4.42 -20.81
CA GLU A 281 25.96 -4.19 -21.95
C GLU A 281 25.31 -3.36 -23.07
N ALA A 282 24.04 -3.62 -23.37
CA ALA A 282 23.28 -2.84 -24.35
C ALA A 282 23.23 -1.35 -23.99
N GLY A 283 23.00 -1.04 -22.70
CA GLY A 283 23.02 0.32 -22.19
C GLY A 283 24.38 1.01 -22.37
N ARG A 284 25.48 0.30 -22.06
CA ARG A 284 26.85 0.82 -22.26
C ARG A 284 27.14 1.16 -23.72
N GLN A 285 26.73 0.30 -24.65
CA GLN A 285 26.93 0.52 -26.08
C GLN A 285 26.09 1.70 -26.60
N MET A 286 24.81 1.80 -26.18
CA MET A 286 23.95 2.94 -26.53
C MET A 286 24.44 4.27 -25.97
N LEU A 287 25.00 4.27 -24.75
CA LEU A 287 25.63 5.45 -24.16
C LEU A 287 26.86 5.88 -24.97
N ALA A 288 27.73 4.93 -25.33
CA ALA A 288 28.92 5.20 -26.14
C ALA A 288 28.55 5.77 -27.52
N SER A 289 27.43 5.33 -28.11
CA SER A 289 26.92 5.86 -29.38
C SER A 289 26.12 7.16 -29.24
N LYS A 290 26.02 7.76 -28.04
CA LYS A 290 25.21 8.96 -27.75
C LYS A 290 23.76 8.80 -28.24
N HIS A 291 23.17 7.64 -27.97
CA HIS A 291 21.84 7.29 -28.47
C HIS A 291 20.79 8.33 -28.05
N ARG A 292 20.01 8.79 -29.04
CA ARG A 292 18.99 9.83 -28.87
C ARG A 292 17.79 9.55 -29.77
N LEU A 293 16.61 9.94 -29.30
CA LEU A 293 15.33 9.75 -29.97
C LEU A 293 14.61 11.09 -30.07
N ALA A 294 13.96 11.36 -31.19
CA ALA A 294 13.22 12.61 -31.36
C ALA A 294 12.01 12.67 -30.41
N VAL A 295 11.82 13.81 -29.74
CA VAL A 295 10.63 14.10 -28.92
C VAL A 295 9.42 14.22 -29.85
N GLY A 296 8.32 13.51 -29.53
CA GLY A 296 7.16 13.41 -30.42
C GLY A 296 7.40 12.63 -31.72
N GLY A 297 8.54 11.95 -31.84
CA GLY A 297 8.81 11.03 -32.94
C GLY A 297 8.05 9.71 -32.83
N TYR A 298 8.22 8.82 -33.81
CA TYR A 298 7.56 7.52 -33.88
C TYR A 298 8.00 6.50 -32.81
N SER A 299 9.05 6.79 -32.05
CA SER A 299 9.52 5.91 -30.98
C SER A 299 8.59 5.94 -29.76
N MET A 300 8.63 4.88 -28.97
CA MET A 300 7.89 4.78 -27.70
C MET A 300 8.21 5.93 -26.74
N ILE A 301 9.50 6.27 -26.61
CA ILE A 301 9.99 7.40 -25.83
C ILE A 301 9.54 8.74 -26.41
N GLY A 302 9.60 8.90 -27.74
CA GLY A 302 9.13 10.10 -28.43
C GLY A 302 7.65 10.35 -28.19
N TRP A 303 6.82 9.31 -28.29
CA TRP A 303 5.40 9.40 -28.00
C TRP A 303 5.12 9.74 -26.54
N ALA A 304 5.74 9.03 -25.59
CA ALA A 304 5.52 9.27 -24.15
C ALA A 304 5.92 10.69 -23.73
N THR A 305 7.00 11.22 -24.30
CA THR A 305 7.47 12.58 -24.04
C THR A 305 6.56 13.66 -24.63
N GLN A 306 5.84 13.38 -25.72
CA GLN A 306 4.89 14.33 -26.31
C GLN A 306 3.52 14.28 -25.64
N THR A 307 3.00 13.08 -25.35
CA THR A 307 1.64 12.91 -24.82
C THR A 307 1.57 13.01 -23.31
N ARG A 308 2.72 12.94 -22.61
CA ARG A 308 2.82 12.85 -21.15
C ARG A 308 2.05 11.67 -20.57
N LYS A 309 1.94 10.57 -21.31
CA LYS A 309 1.26 9.34 -20.89
C LYS A 309 2.19 8.15 -21.02
N SER A 310 2.02 7.19 -20.12
CA SER A 310 2.65 5.88 -20.25
C SER A 310 2.12 5.15 -21.48
N ARG A 311 2.98 4.36 -22.13
CA ARG A 311 2.59 3.54 -23.28
C ARG A 311 3.27 2.19 -23.23
N ILE A 312 2.49 1.15 -23.45
CA ILE A 312 2.96 -0.23 -23.51
C ILE A 312 2.92 -0.72 -24.97
N ALA A 313 3.94 -1.46 -25.37
CA ALA A 313 4.00 -2.18 -26.63
C ALA A 313 4.23 -3.67 -26.35
N LEU A 314 3.51 -4.52 -27.06
CA LEU A 314 3.51 -5.97 -26.89
C LEU A 314 3.88 -6.64 -28.21
N ASP A 315 4.64 -7.75 -28.14
CA ASP A 315 5.00 -8.61 -29.29
C ASP A 315 3.77 -9.31 -29.92
N THR A 316 2.58 -9.18 -29.33
CA THR A 316 1.33 -9.76 -29.85
C THR A 316 0.22 -8.70 -29.93
N GLY A 317 -0.44 -8.58 -31.08
CA GLY A 317 -1.59 -7.68 -31.27
C GLY A 317 -1.52 -6.80 -32.53
N VAL A 318 -2.55 -5.98 -32.74
CA VAL A 318 -2.74 -5.11 -33.91
C VAL A 318 -1.81 -3.87 -33.88
N GLU A 319 -1.25 -3.56 -32.70
CA GLU A 319 -0.25 -2.49 -32.48
C GLU A 319 1.16 -3.06 -32.21
N ALA A 320 1.57 -4.10 -32.94
CA ALA A 320 2.94 -4.60 -32.90
C ALA A 320 3.91 -3.49 -33.38
N VAL A 321 4.33 -2.62 -32.46
CA VAL A 321 5.41 -1.65 -32.68
C VAL A 321 6.68 -2.48 -32.84
N ARG A 322 7.34 -2.31 -33.98
CA ARG A 322 8.55 -3.05 -34.32
C ARG A 322 9.64 -2.72 -33.28
N PHE A 323 10.11 -3.71 -32.54
CA PHE A 323 11.24 -3.58 -31.61
C PHE A 323 12.54 -3.42 -32.42
N ASP A 324 12.77 -2.23 -32.99
CA ASP A 324 13.88 -1.96 -33.92
C ASP A 324 15.20 -1.59 -33.19
N ASN A 325 15.49 -2.22 -32.05
CA ASN A 325 16.79 -2.05 -31.38
C ASN A 325 17.63 -3.33 -31.48
N PRO A 326 18.63 -3.39 -32.38
CA PRO A 326 19.50 -4.55 -32.54
C PRO A 326 20.25 -4.97 -31.26
N LEU A 327 20.40 -4.05 -30.30
CA LEU A 327 21.10 -4.29 -29.04
C LEU A 327 20.20 -4.96 -27.99
N LEU A 328 18.89 -5.03 -28.22
CA LEU A 328 17.91 -5.61 -27.31
C LEU A 328 17.02 -6.64 -28.05
N PRO A 329 17.61 -7.70 -28.64
CA PRO A 329 16.88 -8.62 -29.53
C PRO A 329 15.88 -9.53 -28.82
N GLN A 330 15.95 -9.64 -27.49
CA GLN A 330 15.06 -10.49 -26.69
C GLN A 330 13.82 -9.74 -26.17
N THR A 331 13.64 -8.47 -26.53
CA THR A 331 12.51 -7.69 -26.05
C THR A 331 11.19 -8.18 -26.62
N ARG A 332 10.26 -8.56 -25.74
CA ARG A 332 8.92 -9.03 -26.09
C ARG A 332 7.80 -8.15 -25.51
N SER A 333 8.12 -7.34 -24.50
CA SER A 333 7.26 -6.26 -24.02
C SER A 333 8.11 -5.03 -23.72
N GLU A 334 7.62 -3.86 -24.10
CA GLU A 334 8.24 -2.57 -23.78
C GLU A 334 7.22 -1.63 -23.13
N LEU A 335 7.66 -0.89 -22.12
CA LEU A 335 6.91 0.13 -21.43
C LEU A 335 7.71 1.43 -21.46
N ALA A 336 7.12 2.50 -21.98
CA ALA A 336 7.66 3.85 -21.91
C ALA A 336 6.88 4.66 -20.86
N LEU A 337 7.59 5.18 -19.86
CA LEU A 337 7.04 5.97 -18.77
C LEU A 337 7.59 7.39 -18.84
N PRO A 338 6.75 8.43 -18.93
CA PRO A 338 7.22 9.80 -18.88
C PRO A 338 7.76 10.13 -17.48
N ILE A 339 8.82 10.95 -17.44
CA ILE A 339 9.43 11.50 -16.21
C ILE A 339 8.99 12.96 -16.13
N ILE A 340 8.03 13.27 -15.24
CA ILE A 340 7.33 14.55 -15.20
C ILE A 340 7.48 15.17 -13.80
N SER A 341 7.88 16.43 -13.74
CA SER A 341 7.83 17.21 -12.52
C SER A 341 6.95 18.44 -12.72
N GLY A 342 5.84 18.52 -11.98
CA GLY A 342 4.83 19.56 -12.16
C GLY A 342 4.27 19.61 -13.58
N ILE A 343 4.54 20.70 -14.30
CA ILE A 343 4.13 20.87 -15.70
C ILE A 343 5.21 20.45 -16.71
N ASP A 344 6.44 20.25 -16.26
CA ASP A 344 7.59 20.03 -17.12
C ASP A 344 7.86 18.53 -17.30
N ILE A 345 7.97 18.13 -18.56
CA ILE A 345 8.47 16.81 -18.92
C ILE A 345 9.99 16.89 -19.00
N LEU A 346 10.66 16.13 -18.13
CA LEU A 346 12.11 16.05 -18.05
C LEU A 346 12.66 14.98 -19.01
N GLY A 347 11.86 13.97 -19.33
CA GLY A 347 12.31 12.81 -20.08
C GLY A 347 11.32 11.66 -20.10
N ALA A 348 11.83 10.46 -20.39
CA ALA A 348 11.08 9.22 -20.25
C ALA A 348 12.01 8.03 -19.96
N MET A 349 11.45 7.01 -19.35
CA MET A 349 12.10 5.75 -19.01
C MET A 349 11.57 4.65 -19.92
N SER A 350 12.47 3.92 -20.58
CA SER A 350 12.16 2.69 -21.32
C SER A 350 12.43 1.50 -20.40
N ILE A 351 11.45 0.63 -20.27
CA ILE A 351 11.53 -0.61 -19.51
C ILE A 351 11.18 -1.75 -20.46
N GLN A 352 12.04 -2.77 -20.52
CA GLN A 352 11.88 -3.88 -21.45
C GLN A 352 11.94 -5.22 -20.73
N SER A 353 11.19 -6.20 -21.25
CA SER A 353 11.09 -7.56 -20.71
C SER A 353 11.20 -8.61 -21.81
N GLU A 354 11.79 -9.76 -21.46
CA GLU A 354 11.84 -10.96 -22.30
C GLU A 354 10.50 -11.71 -22.34
N ASN A 355 9.59 -11.40 -21.42
CA ASN A 355 8.26 -12.00 -21.37
C ASN A 355 7.26 -11.17 -22.19
N SER A 356 6.36 -11.85 -22.91
CA SER A 356 5.20 -11.20 -23.52
C SER A 356 4.18 -10.84 -22.43
N ASN A 357 3.50 -9.70 -22.57
CA ASN A 357 2.51 -9.18 -21.60
C ASN A 357 3.07 -9.09 -20.18
N ALA A 358 4.31 -8.61 -20.04
CA ALA A 358 5.01 -8.58 -18.76
C ALA A 358 4.49 -7.53 -17.76
N PHE A 359 3.68 -6.56 -18.21
CA PHE A 359 3.24 -5.44 -17.38
C PHE A 359 1.72 -5.36 -17.38
N ASP A 360 1.12 -5.39 -16.19
CA ASP A 360 -0.30 -5.10 -15.99
C ASP A 360 -0.54 -3.62 -15.58
N GLU A 361 -1.80 -3.22 -15.39
CA GLU A 361 -2.13 -1.85 -14.98
C GLU A 361 -1.56 -1.46 -13.60
N ASN A 362 -1.43 -2.42 -12.68
CA ASN A 362 -0.86 -2.16 -11.36
C ASN A 362 0.65 -1.95 -11.45
N ASP A 363 1.35 -2.74 -12.28
CA ASP A 363 2.78 -2.58 -12.53
C ASP A 363 3.08 -1.20 -13.13
N ILE A 364 2.26 -0.78 -14.12
CA ILE A 364 2.38 0.56 -14.73
C ILE A 364 2.21 1.65 -13.67
N MET A 365 1.22 1.52 -12.77
CA MET A 365 0.99 2.51 -11.70
C MET A 365 2.18 2.59 -10.73
N VAL A 366 2.74 1.46 -10.32
CA VAL A 366 3.90 1.43 -9.41
C VAL A 366 5.14 2.01 -10.10
N LEU A 367 5.43 1.59 -11.33
CA LEU A 367 6.60 2.05 -12.07
C LEU A 367 6.48 3.54 -12.45
N GLN A 368 5.28 4.03 -12.77
CA GLN A 368 5.04 5.47 -12.97
C GLN A 368 5.31 6.27 -11.70
N GLY A 369 4.88 5.78 -10.52
CA GLY A 369 5.20 6.44 -9.25
C GLY A 369 6.71 6.55 -8.97
N ILE A 370 7.50 5.58 -9.43
CA ILE A 370 8.97 5.64 -9.36
C ILE A 370 9.52 6.68 -10.36
N ALA A 371 8.98 6.74 -11.58
CA ALA A 371 9.35 7.74 -12.58
C ALA A 371 9.03 9.17 -12.11
N ASP A 372 7.88 9.37 -11.47
CA ASP A 372 7.47 10.65 -10.89
C ASP A 372 8.40 11.06 -9.73
N SER A 373 8.75 10.10 -8.85
CA SER A 373 9.71 10.35 -7.76
C SER A 373 11.11 10.69 -8.28
N LEU A 374 11.55 10.01 -9.34
CA LEU A 374 12.80 10.33 -10.03
C LEU A 374 12.76 11.74 -10.61
N ALA A 375 11.62 12.17 -11.18
CA ALA A 375 11.48 13.50 -11.75
C ALA A 375 11.72 14.60 -10.71
N VAL A 376 11.07 14.50 -9.55
CA VAL A 376 11.23 15.45 -8.45
C VAL A 376 12.67 15.49 -7.95
N ALA A 377 13.29 14.31 -7.77
CA ALA A 377 14.66 14.23 -7.30
C ALA A 377 15.67 14.80 -8.32
N LEU A 378 15.45 14.60 -9.62
CA LEU A 378 16.27 15.20 -10.67
C LEU A 378 16.14 16.72 -10.72
N GLU A 379 14.94 17.25 -10.53
CA GLU A 379 14.72 18.70 -10.47
C GLU A 379 15.46 19.30 -9.26
N ASN A 380 15.37 18.65 -8.10
CA ASN A 380 16.08 19.07 -6.89
C ASN A 380 17.61 19.03 -7.08
N ALA A 381 18.14 17.93 -7.62
CA ALA A 381 19.57 17.78 -7.86
C ALA A 381 20.09 18.80 -8.89
N ASN A 382 19.35 19.03 -9.98
CA ASN A 382 19.69 20.07 -10.97
C ASN A 382 19.66 21.48 -10.36
N SER A 383 18.65 21.79 -9.55
CA SER A 383 18.53 23.10 -8.87
C SER A 383 19.69 23.32 -7.89
N PHE A 384 20.07 22.29 -7.15
CA PHE A 384 21.22 22.33 -6.25
C PHE A 384 22.52 22.55 -7.03
N GLN A 385 22.76 21.81 -8.12
CA GLN A 385 23.95 21.98 -8.95
C GLN A 385 24.03 23.38 -9.58
N LYS A 386 22.92 23.91 -10.10
CA LYS A 386 22.86 25.29 -10.63
C LYS A 386 23.22 26.31 -9.55
N THR A 387 22.70 26.14 -8.34
CA THR A 387 22.98 27.02 -7.21
C THR A 387 24.46 26.95 -6.81
N GLN A 388 25.03 25.74 -6.70
CA GLN A 388 26.45 25.57 -6.36
C GLN A 388 27.36 26.18 -7.43
N LYS A 389 27.04 25.96 -8.71
CA LYS A 389 27.78 26.58 -9.81
C LYS A 389 27.69 28.10 -9.76
N ALA A 390 26.51 28.66 -9.54
CA ALA A 390 26.34 30.11 -9.41
C ALA A 390 27.16 30.70 -8.25
N ILE A 391 27.22 30.01 -7.10
CA ILE A 391 28.06 30.42 -5.97
C ILE A 391 29.54 30.42 -6.36
N GLU A 392 30.00 29.40 -7.07
CA GLU A 392 31.39 29.32 -7.52
C GLU A 392 31.73 30.38 -8.58
N ASP A 393 30.85 30.59 -9.57
CA ASP A 393 31.00 31.63 -10.58
C ASP A 393 31.08 33.03 -9.93
N ILE A 394 30.25 33.29 -8.92
CA ILE A 394 30.29 34.54 -8.13
C ILE A 394 31.61 34.66 -7.36
N ARG A 395 32.12 33.58 -6.74
CA ARG A 395 33.41 33.60 -6.03
C ARG A 395 34.56 33.93 -6.96
N VAL A 396 34.62 33.28 -8.12
CA VAL A 396 35.65 33.52 -9.14
C VAL A 396 35.59 34.96 -9.62
N LEU A 397 34.39 35.48 -9.91
CA LEU A 397 34.21 36.87 -10.35
C LEU A 397 34.59 37.88 -9.26
N ASN A 398 34.21 37.63 -8.01
CA ASN A 398 34.56 38.51 -6.88
C ASN A 398 36.08 38.54 -6.65
N ARG A 399 36.76 37.38 -6.75
CA ARG A 399 38.23 37.29 -6.71
C ARG A 399 38.87 38.16 -7.79
N ALA A 400 38.44 37.98 -9.04
CA ALA A 400 38.97 38.73 -10.17
C ALA A 400 38.74 40.24 -10.01
N TYR A 401 37.55 40.62 -9.54
CA TYR A 401 37.20 42.02 -9.24
C TYR A 401 38.11 42.64 -8.19
N VAL A 402 38.31 41.98 -7.04
CA VAL A 402 39.18 42.50 -5.96
C VAL A 402 40.61 42.65 -6.46
N GLN A 403 41.15 41.63 -7.14
CA GLN A 403 42.51 41.71 -7.68
C GLN A 403 42.64 42.86 -8.67
N GLN A 404 41.76 42.94 -9.68
CA GLN A 404 41.81 43.99 -10.67
C GLN A 404 41.70 45.39 -10.03
N ALA A 405 40.76 45.60 -9.11
CA ALA A 405 40.57 46.90 -8.46
C ALA A 405 41.82 47.35 -7.68
N TRP A 406 42.51 46.42 -7.02
CA TRP A 406 43.75 46.71 -6.31
C TRP A 406 44.94 46.93 -7.26
N TRP A 407 45.07 46.15 -8.34
CA TRP A 407 46.14 46.32 -9.33
C TRP A 407 45.95 47.54 -10.23
N ASP A 408 44.72 47.97 -10.52
CA ASP A 408 44.43 49.20 -11.27
C ASP A 408 44.78 50.44 -10.43
N THR A 409 44.58 50.37 -9.11
CA THR A 409 44.99 51.44 -8.19
C THR A 409 46.52 51.47 -8.02
N LEU A 410 47.13 50.30 -7.91
CA LEU A 410 48.58 50.10 -7.86
C LEU A 410 49.14 50.08 -9.29
N ASP A 411 49.14 51.24 -9.96
CA ASP A 411 49.78 51.47 -11.27
C ASP A 411 51.03 50.59 -11.44
N LEU A 412 51.18 49.84 -12.55
CA LEU A 412 52.08 48.67 -12.76
C LEU A 412 53.54 48.80 -12.28
N ASN A 413 53.99 50.01 -11.93
CA ASN A 413 55.33 50.34 -11.45
C ASN A 413 55.40 50.98 -10.04
N LYS A 414 54.29 51.08 -9.29
CA LYS A 414 54.25 51.68 -7.94
C LYS A 414 54.04 50.61 -6.86
N GLU A 415 55.12 50.28 -6.17
CA GLU A 415 55.08 49.47 -4.95
C GLU A 415 54.77 50.37 -3.74
N LEU A 416 53.66 50.10 -3.04
CA LEU A 416 53.35 50.74 -1.75
C LEU A 416 53.93 49.90 -0.61
N LYS A 417 55.13 50.28 -0.16
CA LYS A 417 55.83 49.61 0.95
C LYS A 417 56.19 50.61 2.05
N PHE A 418 55.91 50.23 3.30
CA PHE A 418 56.30 50.99 4.48
C PHE A 418 57.09 50.09 5.42
N ASP A 419 58.33 50.49 5.72
CA ASP A 419 59.22 49.78 6.62
C ASP A 419 59.31 50.53 7.96
N PHE A 420 59.32 49.79 9.07
CA PHE A 420 59.47 50.33 10.42
C PHE A 420 60.52 49.52 11.19
N GLU A 421 61.56 50.21 11.68
CA GLU A 421 62.54 49.61 12.58
C GLU A 421 62.27 50.08 14.02
N ASN A 422 62.16 49.13 14.96
CA ASN A 422 61.90 49.43 16.35
C ASN A 422 63.21 49.86 17.05
N PRO A 423 63.36 51.14 17.47
CA PRO A 423 64.60 51.64 18.07
C PRO A 423 64.88 51.07 19.48
N LEU A 424 63.90 50.38 20.07
CA LEU A 424 64.00 49.78 21.41
C LEU A 424 64.47 48.33 21.39
N VAL A 425 64.61 47.73 20.20
CA VAL A 425 65.04 46.34 20.02
C VAL A 425 66.41 46.35 19.34
N THR A 426 67.45 45.95 20.07
CA THR A 426 68.82 45.86 19.54
C THR A 426 69.00 44.55 18.81
N ARG A 427 69.08 44.60 17.47
CA ARG A 427 69.32 43.45 16.59
C ARG A 427 70.52 42.63 17.09
N GLN A 428 70.29 41.48 17.72
CA GLN A 428 71.36 40.53 18.08
C GLN A 428 71.60 39.61 16.88
N GLU A 429 72.86 39.27 16.57
CA GLU A 429 73.25 38.35 15.48
C GLU A 429 72.78 36.89 15.67
N GLY A 430 71.78 36.65 16.53
CA GLY A 430 71.08 35.38 16.71
C GLY A 430 69.88 35.23 15.76
N ALA A 431 69.29 34.03 15.73
CA ALA A 431 68.23 33.65 14.79
C ALA A 431 66.94 34.50 14.94
N SER A 432 66.83 35.58 14.17
CA SER A 432 65.56 36.30 13.97
C SER A 432 64.58 35.42 13.19
N LYS A 433 63.33 35.35 13.64
CA LYS A 433 62.24 34.69 12.90
C LYS A 433 61.43 35.74 12.16
N SER A 434 61.19 35.51 10.87
CA SER A 434 60.28 36.30 10.06
C SER A 434 58.89 35.67 10.07
N ILE A 435 57.87 36.48 10.33
CA ILE A 435 56.46 36.08 10.36
C ILE A 435 55.71 36.95 9.37
N GLN A 436 55.10 36.29 8.39
CA GLN A 436 54.28 36.95 7.38
C GLN A 436 52.81 36.80 7.74
N VAL A 437 52.11 37.93 7.88
CA VAL A 437 50.67 37.99 8.13
C VAL A 437 50.01 38.54 6.86
N PRO A 438 49.21 37.75 6.13
CA PRO A 438 48.57 38.20 4.89
C PRO A 438 47.48 39.23 5.20
N LEU A 439 47.38 40.28 4.38
CA LEU A 439 46.24 41.19 4.33
C LEU A 439 45.17 40.58 3.42
N ILE A 440 44.09 40.10 4.02
CA ILE A 440 43.03 39.37 3.32
C ILE A 440 41.77 40.24 3.26
N LEU A 441 41.26 40.47 2.04
CA LEU A 441 40.00 41.13 1.77
C LEU A 441 39.10 40.18 0.98
N ARG A 442 37.96 39.79 1.58
CA ARG A 442 36.97 38.89 0.95
C ARG A 442 37.61 37.61 0.37
N ASP A 443 38.46 36.97 1.18
CA ASP A 443 39.24 35.76 0.86
C ASP A 443 40.38 35.93 -0.16
N GLU A 444 40.69 37.16 -0.58
CA GLU A 444 41.82 37.48 -1.46
C GLU A 444 42.95 38.18 -0.72
N VAL A 445 44.19 37.76 -1.01
CA VAL A 445 45.39 38.40 -0.46
C VAL A 445 45.71 39.65 -1.28
N ILE A 446 45.56 40.82 -0.66
CA ILE A 446 45.88 42.13 -1.26
C ILE A 446 47.27 42.63 -0.89
N GLY A 447 47.93 41.99 0.08
CA GLY A 447 49.27 42.34 0.54
C GLY A 447 49.72 41.49 1.72
N SER A 448 50.84 41.86 2.35
CA SER A 448 51.35 41.16 3.52
C SER A 448 52.05 42.09 4.50
N ILE A 449 51.90 41.83 5.79
CA ILE A 449 52.67 42.43 6.87
C ILE A 449 53.80 41.46 7.21
N ASN A 450 55.05 41.89 7.05
CA ASN A 450 56.22 41.12 7.44
C ASN A 450 56.75 41.62 8.79
N LEU A 451 56.89 40.72 9.76
CA LEU A 451 57.36 41.01 11.11
C LEU A 451 58.62 40.20 11.38
N GLU A 452 59.71 40.87 11.76
CA GLU A 452 60.91 40.22 12.28
C GLU A 452 60.90 40.25 13.81
N ILE A 453 61.01 39.07 14.45
CA ILE A 453 60.95 38.93 15.90
C ILE A 453 62.19 38.19 16.41
N GLU A 454 62.73 38.67 17.53
CA GLU A 454 63.80 38.01 18.28
C GLU A 454 63.21 37.13 19.39
N GLY A 455 63.48 35.82 19.35
CA GLY A 455 63.07 34.88 20.41
C GLY A 455 62.18 33.71 19.97
N SER A 456 61.60 33.01 20.96
CA SER A 456 60.70 31.85 20.77
C SER A 456 59.32 32.23 20.24
N ASP A 457 58.53 31.23 19.82
CA ASP A 457 57.26 31.37 19.10
C ASP A 457 56.29 32.40 19.70
N ILE A 458 55.57 33.12 18.82
CA ILE A 458 54.52 34.08 19.22
C ILE A 458 53.44 33.32 20.03
N PRO A 459 53.11 33.78 21.25
CA PRO A 459 51.95 33.29 21.99
C PRO A 459 50.65 33.36 21.17
N GLN A 460 49.78 32.36 21.29
CA GLN A 460 48.57 32.24 20.45
C GLN A 460 47.67 33.49 20.48
N ASP A 461 47.56 34.15 21.64
CA ASP A 461 46.81 35.39 21.84
C ASP A 461 47.38 36.57 21.05
N GLN A 462 48.71 36.65 20.91
CA GLN A 462 49.37 37.67 20.10
C GLN A 462 49.19 37.39 18.60
N TYR A 463 49.14 36.12 18.20
CA TYR A 463 48.87 35.76 16.81
C TYR A 463 47.42 36.11 16.41
N GLU A 464 46.44 35.86 17.28
CA GLU A 464 45.04 36.28 17.08
C GLU A 464 44.90 37.81 17.00
N PHE A 465 45.67 38.54 17.80
CA PHE A 465 45.74 39.99 17.72
C PHE A 465 46.29 40.45 16.35
N LEU A 466 47.39 39.87 15.87
CA LEU A 466 47.97 40.18 14.56
C LEU A 466 47.00 39.91 13.41
N GLN A 467 46.24 38.81 13.47
CA GLN A 467 45.18 38.53 12.49
C GLN A 467 44.07 39.56 12.54
N THR A 468 43.66 39.99 13.73
CA THR A 468 42.63 41.03 13.91
C THR A 468 43.10 42.36 13.34
N VAL A 469 44.34 42.76 13.62
CA VAL A 469 44.94 43.98 13.06
C VAL A 469 45.01 43.88 11.55
N SER A 470 45.51 42.77 10.99
CA SER A 470 45.57 42.54 9.54
C SER A 470 44.18 42.67 8.87
N ALA A 471 43.15 42.07 9.47
CA ALA A 471 41.79 42.14 8.96
C ALA A 471 41.24 43.59 8.96
N GLN A 472 41.45 44.33 10.06
CA GLN A 472 41.04 45.74 10.15
C GLN A 472 41.82 46.63 9.18
N THR A 473 43.13 46.39 9.02
CA THR A 473 43.97 47.09 8.04
C THR A 473 43.46 46.83 6.63
N SER A 474 43.11 45.60 6.27
CA SER A 474 42.58 45.25 4.95
C SER A 474 41.26 45.99 4.64
N ILE A 475 40.36 46.12 5.62
CA ILE A 475 39.11 46.88 5.47
C ILE A 475 39.38 48.38 5.33
N ALA A 476 40.28 48.93 6.16
CA ALA A 476 40.63 50.35 6.11
C ALA A 476 41.29 50.73 4.77
N LEU A 477 42.16 49.86 4.26
CA LEU A 477 42.80 49.98 2.95
C LEU A 477 41.75 49.99 1.82
N GLU A 478 40.76 49.10 1.85
CA GLU A 478 39.67 49.11 0.85
C GLU A 478 38.83 50.39 0.91
N ASN A 479 38.49 50.86 2.11
CA ASN A 479 37.75 52.11 2.26
C ASN A 479 38.54 53.32 1.74
N ALA A 480 39.86 53.35 1.98
CA ALA A 480 40.73 54.40 1.46
C ALA A 480 40.80 54.36 -0.07
N ARG A 481 40.98 53.17 -0.65
CA ARG A 481 40.98 52.94 -2.11
C ARG A 481 39.67 53.41 -2.75
N LEU A 482 38.52 53.01 -2.21
CA LEU A 482 37.20 53.40 -2.70
C LEU A 482 36.98 54.92 -2.62
N LEU A 483 37.46 55.56 -1.55
CA LEU A 483 37.37 57.01 -1.40
C LEU A 483 38.22 57.72 -2.46
N GLU A 484 39.45 57.26 -2.70
CA GLU A 484 40.35 57.80 -3.72
C GLU A 484 39.76 57.63 -5.13
N GLU A 485 39.23 56.44 -5.45
CA GLU A 485 38.54 56.17 -6.72
C GLU A 485 37.35 57.12 -6.93
N THR A 486 36.53 57.32 -5.89
CA THR A 486 35.37 58.23 -5.95
C THR A 486 35.82 59.68 -6.16
N GLN A 487 36.90 60.12 -5.49
CA GLN A 487 37.44 61.47 -5.66
C GLN A 487 37.99 61.69 -7.07
N LEU A 488 38.74 60.73 -7.60
CA LEU A 488 39.26 60.78 -8.97
C LEU A 488 38.13 60.85 -10.00
N ALA A 489 37.08 60.04 -9.84
CA ALA A 489 35.89 60.07 -10.68
C ALA A 489 35.19 61.43 -10.64
N ALA A 490 34.99 62.00 -9.45
CA ALA A 490 34.37 63.32 -9.29
C ALA A 490 35.20 64.44 -9.94
N ILE A 491 36.54 64.37 -9.83
CA ILE A 491 37.45 65.32 -10.50
C ILE A 491 37.34 65.20 -12.03
N GLN A 492 37.28 63.99 -12.57
CA GLN A 492 37.11 63.76 -14.01
C GLN A 492 35.75 64.27 -14.50
N GLU A 493 34.67 63.99 -13.78
CA GLU A 493 33.33 64.45 -14.11
C GLU A 493 33.23 65.98 -14.08
N GLN A 494 33.80 66.63 -13.05
CA GLN A 494 33.88 68.09 -12.98
C GLN A 494 34.59 68.67 -14.21
N LYS A 495 35.72 68.07 -14.61
CA LYS A 495 36.47 68.50 -15.79
C LYS A 495 35.66 68.33 -17.08
N LEU A 496 34.90 67.25 -17.21
CA LEU A 496 34.06 66.97 -18.38
C LEU A 496 32.87 67.94 -18.46
N ASN A 497 32.26 68.24 -17.33
CA ASN A 497 31.19 69.24 -17.23
C ASN A 497 31.70 70.65 -17.54
N GLU A 498 32.90 71.01 -17.08
CA GLU A 498 33.54 72.28 -17.43
C GLU A 498 33.77 72.39 -18.95
N LEU A 499 34.32 71.35 -19.59
CA LEU A 499 34.51 71.31 -21.04
C LEU A 499 33.18 71.46 -21.81
N THR A 500 32.15 70.73 -21.37
CA THR A 500 30.81 70.79 -21.99
C THR A 500 30.18 72.19 -21.85
N SER A 501 30.36 72.82 -20.69
CA SER A 501 29.94 74.21 -20.44
C SER A 501 30.69 75.21 -21.33
N GLN A 502 32.01 75.02 -21.53
CA GLN A 502 32.80 75.84 -22.44
C GLN A 502 32.35 75.67 -23.90
N PHE A 503 32.10 74.44 -24.36
CA PHE A 503 31.61 74.17 -25.71
C PHE A 503 30.21 74.73 -25.97
N SER A 504 29.29 74.61 -25.00
CA SER A 504 27.92 75.14 -25.13
C SER A 504 27.83 76.67 -25.14
N ARG A 505 28.86 77.37 -24.64
CA ARG A 505 28.97 78.84 -24.69
C ARG A 505 29.54 79.36 -26.01
N ALA A 506 30.14 78.51 -26.83
CA ALA A 506 30.70 78.91 -28.11
C ALA A 506 29.57 79.23 -29.10
N LEU A 507 29.67 80.38 -29.78
CA LEU A 507 28.63 80.90 -30.68
C LEU A 507 28.86 80.51 -32.15
N THR A 508 30.03 79.96 -32.49
CA THR A 508 30.40 79.57 -33.85
C THR A 508 31.10 78.20 -33.88
N ILE A 509 31.04 77.52 -35.03
CA ILE A 509 31.75 76.24 -35.25
C ILE A 509 33.27 76.44 -35.08
N GLU A 510 33.79 77.58 -35.53
CA GLU A 510 35.22 77.91 -35.41
C GLU A 510 35.67 78.02 -33.95
N ASP A 511 34.86 78.63 -33.07
CA ASP A 511 35.17 78.74 -31.64
C ASP A 511 35.18 77.37 -30.95
N ILE A 512 34.27 76.47 -31.32
CA ILE A 512 34.21 75.09 -30.82
C ILE A 512 35.48 74.32 -31.23
N LEU A 513 35.85 74.39 -32.51
CA LEU A 513 37.04 73.73 -33.05
C LEU A 513 38.33 74.24 -32.40
N LYS A 514 38.44 75.56 -32.22
CA LYS A 514 39.59 76.19 -31.56
C LYS A 514 39.71 75.77 -30.11
N THR A 515 38.60 75.74 -29.38
CA THR A 515 38.55 75.28 -27.99
C THR A 515 38.94 73.81 -27.90
N ALA A 516 38.42 72.95 -28.78
CA ALA A 516 38.73 71.52 -28.81
C ALA A 516 40.21 71.26 -29.10
N VAL A 517 40.80 71.91 -30.12
CA VAL A 517 42.24 71.78 -30.44
C VAL A 517 43.12 72.20 -29.26
N LEU A 518 42.77 73.31 -28.57
CA LEU A 518 43.53 73.79 -27.42
C LEU A 518 43.45 72.82 -26.23
N GLU A 519 42.29 72.26 -25.95
CA GLU A 519 42.13 71.30 -24.85
C GLU A 519 42.82 69.96 -25.13
N PHE A 520 42.78 69.47 -26.37
CA PHE A 520 43.56 68.29 -26.76
C PHE A 520 45.07 68.54 -26.70
N GLY A 521 45.53 69.75 -27.06
CA GLY A 521 46.93 70.14 -26.98
C GLY A 521 47.47 70.27 -25.55
N LYS A 522 46.61 70.38 -24.52
CA LYS A 522 47.01 70.40 -23.10
C LYS A 522 47.27 69.01 -22.52
N LEU A 523 46.96 67.94 -23.25
CA LEU A 523 47.22 66.58 -22.81
C LEU A 523 48.72 66.28 -22.94
N HIS A 524 49.34 65.85 -21.84
CA HIS A 524 50.79 65.56 -21.75
C HIS A 524 51.29 64.52 -22.77
N SER A 525 50.39 63.71 -23.33
CA SER A 525 50.66 62.67 -24.31
C SER A 525 50.56 63.14 -25.77
N VAL A 526 50.10 64.38 -26.01
CA VAL A 526 49.78 64.90 -27.35
C VAL A 526 50.86 65.89 -27.79
N SER A 527 51.58 65.55 -28.85
CA SER A 527 52.65 66.39 -29.41
C SER A 527 52.14 67.44 -30.40
N GLU A 528 51.06 67.13 -31.14
CA GLU A 528 50.39 68.04 -32.08
C GLU A 528 48.91 67.63 -32.19
N ALA A 529 48.00 68.59 -32.28
CA ALA A 529 46.57 68.36 -32.43
C ALA A 529 46.01 69.20 -33.59
N THR A 530 45.28 68.58 -34.51
CA THR A 530 44.60 69.25 -35.63
C THR A 530 43.20 68.67 -35.79
N ILE A 531 42.20 69.54 -35.95
CA ILE A 531 40.83 69.14 -36.29
C ILE A 531 40.49 69.74 -37.65
N THR A 532 40.10 68.89 -38.61
CA THR A 532 39.75 69.30 -39.97
C THR A 532 38.33 68.84 -40.30
N LEU A 533 37.50 69.76 -40.77
CA LEU A 533 36.18 69.44 -41.33
C LEU A 533 36.30 69.35 -42.85
N LEU A 534 36.12 68.15 -43.40
CA LEU A 534 36.18 67.90 -44.84
C LEU A 534 34.77 67.67 -45.39
N PRO A 535 34.44 68.18 -46.59
CA PRO A 535 33.23 67.81 -47.29
C PRO A 535 33.26 66.31 -47.68
N PRO A 536 32.10 65.64 -47.83
CA PRO A 536 32.00 64.18 -47.93
C PRO A 536 32.81 63.52 -49.06
N GLU A 537 33.17 64.27 -50.10
CA GLU A 537 33.86 63.75 -51.29
C GLU A 537 35.38 63.58 -51.13
N GLU A 538 35.98 64.09 -50.04
CA GLU A 538 37.44 64.05 -49.77
C GLU A 538 37.85 63.13 -48.59
N TYR A 539 36.94 62.29 -48.09
CA TYR A 539 37.24 61.41 -46.95
C TYR A 539 38.11 60.21 -47.36
N ILE A 540 39.44 60.37 -47.28
CA ILE A 540 40.38 59.24 -47.28
C ILE A 540 40.78 59.00 -45.82
N SER A 541 40.33 57.89 -45.22
CA SER A 541 40.70 57.50 -43.85
C SER A 541 42.23 57.51 -43.67
N PRO A 542 42.79 58.32 -42.74
CA PRO A 542 44.19 58.18 -42.37
C PRO A 542 44.35 56.89 -41.55
N GLY A 543 45.19 55.99 -42.03
CA GLY A 543 45.44 54.70 -41.40
C GLY A 543 45.98 54.81 -39.98
N ILE A 544 45.44 53.96 -39.11
CA ILE A 544 46.04 53.57 -37.83
C ILE A 544 47.43 52.99 -38.16
N LYS A 545 48.51 53.76 -37.93
CA LYS A 545 49.87 53.23 -38.01
C LYS A 545 50.14 52.36 -36.79
N SER A 546 50.33 51.06 -37.02
CA SER A 546 50.82 50.11 -36.03
C SER A 546 52.20 50.55 -35.52
N ILE A 547 52.33 50.60 -34.20
CA ILE A 547 53.61 50.70 -33.50
C ILE A 547 54.33 49.35 -33.65
N SER A 548 55.43 49.33 -34.39
CA SER A 548 56.46 48.29 -34.34
C SER A 548 57.73 48.89 -34.91
N GLY A 549 58.71 49.14 -34.05
CA GLY A 549 60.03 49.62 -34.45
C GLY A 549 60.82 48.57 -35.23
N LYS A 550 61.76 49.04 -36.03
CA LYS A 550 63.10 48.46 -36.16
C LYS A 550 64.05 49.51 -36.69
N GLU A 551 65.22 49.54 -36.06
CA GLU A 551 66.44 50.23 -36.43
C GLU A 551 66.78 50.07 -37.91
N GLU A 552 67.30 51.11 -38.55
CA GLU A 552 68.63 51.09 -39.16
C GLU A 552 69.02 52.47 -39.72
N SER A 553 70.29 52.78 -39.48
CA SER A 553 71.17 53.85 -39.99
C SER A 553 71.23 55.17 -39.25
#